data_AF-A0A2N7PZZ5-F1
#
_entry.id   AF-A0A2N7PZZ5-F1
#
_cell.length_a   1.000
_cell.length_b   1.000
_cell.length_c   1.000
_cell.angle_alpha   90.00
_cell.angle_beta   90.00
_cell.angle_gamma   90.00
#
_symmetry.space_group_name_H-M   'P 1'
#
loop_
_entity.id
_entity.type
_entity.pdbx_description
1 polymer ?
#
loop_
_entity_poly.entity_id
_entity_poly.type
_entity_poly.pdbx_seq_one_letter_code
_entity_poly.pdbx_strand_id
1 'polypeptide(L)'
;MIDPDIIDLVVKTHIDQEADYTSNTIKETYPDGLDVEVFTFEALKEAWLNAKLLSEREHVTPYIRKNDKFKKVSVENDKDLTSLRWTLDNKEDYEFLKEVFKRLYKQNKDFMTKDVLELLEKEPHLKDINKCITRNEGYIKSLKNDKILDLDYIKED
;
A
#
# COMPACT_ATOMS: atom_id res chain seq x y z
N MET A 1 -9.22 -2.39 -5.30
CA MET A 1 -9.52 -1.64 -6.55
C MET A 1 -8.23 -1.19 -7.19
N ILE A 2 -7.26 -2.09 -7.36
CA ILE A 2 -5.91 -1.68 -7.78
C ILE A 2 -5.93 -1.16 -9.22
N ASP A 3 -5.11 -0.16 -9.49
CA ASP A 3 -5.04 0.50 -10.80
C ASP A 3 -3.75 0.07 -11.52
N PRO A 4 -3.84 -0.57 -12.70
CA PRO A 4 -2.68 -1.03 -13.45
C PRO A 4 -1.76 0.13 -13.89
N ASP A 5 -2.29 1.33 -14.16
CA ASP A 5 -1.46 2.46 -14.58
C ASP A 5 -0.55 2.92 -13.42
N ILE A 6 -1.03 2.82 -12.17
CA ILE A 6 -0.23 3.12 -10.98
C ILE A 6 0.84 2.05 -10.77
N ILE A 7 0.50 0.76 -10.98
CA ILE A 7 1.49 -0.33 -10.91
C ILE A 7 2.61 -0.08 -11.93
N ASP A 8 2.25 0.18 -13.19
CA ASP A 8 3.19 0.42 -14.27
C ASP A 8 4.06 1.65 -14.01
N LEU A 9 3.47 2.72 -13.45
CA LEU A 9 4.22 3.92 -13.06
C LEU A 9 5.28 3.61 -11.98
N VAL A 10 4.91 2.86 -10.94
CA VAL A 10 5.83 2.50 -9.85
C VAL A 10 6.93 1.57 -10.34
N VAL A 11 6.60 0.56 -11.15
CA VAL A 11 7.58 -0.35 -11.77
C VAL A 11 8.53 0.39 -12.71
N LYS A 12 8.01 1.25 -13.59
CA LYS A 12 8.83 2.05 -14.50
C LYS A 12 9.76 2.97 -13.73
N THR A 13 9.25 3.65 -12.69
CA THR A 13 10.07 4.52 -11.84
C THR A 13 11.17 3.73 -11.14
N HIS A 14 10.87 2.53 -10.66
CA HIS A 14 11.86 1.65 -10.03
C HIS A 14 13.02 1.32 -10.97
N ILE A 15 12.70 0.93 -12.21
CA ILE A 15 13.68 0.58 -13.24
C ILE A 15 14.50 1.81 -13.65
N ASP A 16 13.84 2.91 -14.02
CA ASP A 16 14.49 4.12 -14.52
C ASP A 16 15.41 4.76 -13.47
N GLN A 17 15.02 4.67 -12.20
CA GLN A 17 15.80 5.21 -11.10
C GLN A 17 16.82 4.21 -10.58
N GLU A 18 16.87 2.96 -11.05
CA GLU A 18 17.74 1.90 -10.49
C GLU A 18 17.67 1.87 -8.95
N ALA A 19 16.45 1.82 -8.41
CA ALA A 19 16.20 1.88 -6.97
C ALA A 19 16.23 0.49 -6.33
N ASP A 20 16.51 0.41 -5.03
CA ASP A 20 16.36 -0.84 -4.27
C ASP A 20 14.91 -1.06 -3.83
N TYR A 21 14.18 0.03 -3.60
CA TYR A 21 12.79 0.03 -3.18
C TYR A 21 12.06 1.27 -3.71
N THR A 22 10.93 1.07 -4.35
CA THR A 22 10.08 2.12 -4.90
C THR A 22 8.65 1.89 -4.48
N SER A 23 7.97 2.92 -3.99
CA SER A 23 6.61 2.77 -3.48
C SER A 23 5.86 4.09 -3.47
N ASN A 24 4.54 4.01 -3.59
CA ASN A 24 3.63 5.14 -3.36
C ASN A 24 3.16 5.28 -1.90
N THR A 25 3.73 4.48 -0.99
CA THR A 25 3.45 4.46 0.47
C THR A 25 4.63 4.95 1.32
N ILE A 26 5.75 5.35 0.70
CA ILE A 26 6.84 6.06 1.41
C ILE A 26 6.32 7.40 1.91
N LYS A 27 5.73 8.18 1.00
CA LYS A 27 4.88 9.32 1.31
C LYS A 27 3.50 9.06 0.73
N GLU A 28 2.55 8.84 1.61
CA GLU A 28 1.17 8.56 1.25
C GLU A 28 0.55 9.81 0.59
N THR A 29 0.11 9.65 -0.65
CA THR A 29 -0.63 10.67 -1.42
C THR A 29 -1.80 10.06 -2.19
N TYR A 30 -1.82 8.73 -2.33
CA TYR A 30 -2.88 7.96 -2.96
C TYR A 30 -3.93 7.48 -1.93
N PRO A 31 -5.15 7.14 -2.39
CA PRO A 31 -6.13 6.41 -1.58
C PRO A 31 -5.51 5.17 -0.95
N ASP A 32 -5.90 4.89 0.30
CA ASP A 32 -5.58 3.62 0.96
C ASP A 32 -6.18 2.46 0.15
N GLY A 33 -5.38 1.43 -0.15
CA GLY A 33 -5.76 0.31 -1.02
C GLY A 33 -5.33 0.42 -2.50
N LEU A 34 -4.61 1.50 -2.87
CA LEU A 34 -3.86 1.58 -4.14
C LEU A 34 -2.34 1.40 -3.93
N ASP A 35 -1.97 0.79 -2.82
CA ASP A 35 -0.59 0.69 -2.38
C ASP A 35 0.19 -0.25 -3.30
N VAL A 36 1.33 0.22 -3.80
CA VAL A 36 2.24 -0.54 -4.66
C VAL A 36 3.65 -0.39 -4.12
N GLU A 37 4.31 -1.52 -3.91
CA GLU A 37 5.70 -1.60 -3.44
C GLU A 37 6.49 -2.50 -4.39
N VAL A 38 7.60 -1.98 -4.92
CA VAL A 38 8.53 -2.69 -5.80
C VAL A 38 9.91 -2.69 -5.13
N PHE A 39 10.58 -3.83 -5.08
CA PHE A 39 11.92 -3.95 -4.52
C PHE A 39 12.76 -4.98 -5.26
N THR A 40 14.08 -4.82 -5.17
CA THR A 40 15.03 -5.79 -5.71
C THR A 40 15.03 -7.08 -4.89
N PHE A 41 15.43 -8.17 -5.51
CA PHE A 41 15.61 -9.44 -4.80
C PHE A 41 16.67 -9.31 -3.70
N GLU A 42 17.74 -8.56 -3.97
CA GLU A 42 18.82 -8.28 -3.03
C GLU A 42 18.29 -7.55 -1.78
N ALA A 43 17.42 -6.55 -1.95
CA ALA A 43 16.81 -5.85 -0.82
C ALA A 43 15.90 -6.77 0.00
N LEU A 44 15.11 -7.62 -0.66
CA LEU A 44 14.28 -8.63 0.01
C LEU A 44 15.15 -9.66 0.76
N LYS A 45 16.24 -10.14 0.13
CA LYS A 45 17.17 -11.09 0.75
C LYS A 45 17.84 -10.49 1.98
N GLU A 46 18.27 -9.24 1.90
CA GLU A 46 18.84 -8.52 3.03
C GLU A 46 17.83 -8.37 4.17
N ALA A 47 16.57 -8.02 3.87
CA ALA A 47 15.50 -8.00 4.86
C ALA A 47 15.25 -9.39 5.46
N TRP A 48 15.24 -10.43 4.63
CA TRP A 48 15.09 -11.82 5.09
C TRP A 48 16.21 -12.27 6.03
N LEU A 49 17.46 -11.84 5.80
CA LEU A 49 18.57 -12.24 6.67
C LEU A 49 18.62 -11.42 7.96
N ASN A 50 18.20 -10.16 7.92
CA ASN A 50 18.51 -9.21 8.99
C ASN A 50 17.31 -8.64 9.74
N ALA A 51 16.07 -8.79 9.23
CA ALA A 51 14.87 -8.36 9.94
C ALA A 51 14.70 -9.19 11.22
N LYS A 52 14.64 -8.52 12.36
CA LYS A 52 14.54 -9.19 13.67
C LYS A 52 13.20 -8.94 14.35
N LEU A 53 12.51 -7.89 13.95
CA LEU A 53 11.21 -7.57 14.53
C LEU A 53 10.12 -8.44 13.89
N LEU A 54 9.17 -8.88 14.70
CA LEU A 54 8.00 -9.61 14.24
C LEU A 54 7.25 -8.81 13.17
N SER A 55 7.08 -7.50 13.38
CA SER A 55 6.42 -6.62 12.41
C SER A 55 7.18 -6.52 11.08
N GLU A 56 8.51 -6.53 11.11
CA GLU A 56 9.33 -6.52 9.88
C GLU A 56 9.18 -7.81 9.07
N ARG A 57 9.00 -8.95 9.76
CA ARG A 57 8.79 -10.26 9.12
C ARG A 57 7.38 -10.43 8.57
N GLU A 58 6.38 -9.92 9.27
CA GLU A 58 4.97 -9.99 8.87
C GLU A 58 4.68 -9.05 7.69
N HIS A 59 5.16 -7.81 7.75
CA HIS A 59 4.84 -6.76 6.78
C HIS A 59 5.91 -6.58 5.69
N VAL A 60 6.95 -7.42 5.70
CA VAL A 60 8.00 -7.58 4.68
C VAL A 60 8.93 -6.37 4.48
N THR A 61 8.38 -5.20 4.15
CA THR A 61 9.12 -4.01 3.76
C THR A 61 9.55 -3.06 4.89
N PRO A 62 9.07 -3.14 6.16
CA PRO A 62 9.50 -2.20 7.20
C PRO A 62 11.02 -2.18 7.43
N TYR A 63 11.72 -3.31 7.32
CA TYR A 63 13.18 -3.35 7.43
C TYR A 63 13.86 -2.50 6.34
N ILE A 64 13.38 -2.63 5.11
CA ILE A 64 13.91 -1.89 3.95
C ILE A 64 13.63 -0.39 4.13
N ARG A 65 12.40 -0.02 4.50
CA ARG A 65 11.95 1.37 4.69
C ARG A 65 12.76 2.10 5.77
N LYS A 66 13.01 1.44 6.91
CA LYS A 66 13.70 2.01 8.07
C LYS A 66 15.23 2.11 7.90
N ASN A 67 15.80 1.45 6.91
CA ASN A 67 17.25 1.40 6.73
C ASN A 67 17.69 2.32 5.58
N ASP A 68 18.67 3.19 5.85
CA ASP A 68 19.14 4.19 4.88
C ASP A 68 20.15 3.66 3.87
N LYS A 69 20.59 2.41 4.02
CA LYS A 69 21.47 1.75 3.05
C LYS A 69 20.80 1.52 1.69
N PHE A 70 19.47 1.48 1.65
CA PHE A 70 18.70 1.24 0.45
C PHE A 70 18.36 2.54 -0.28
N LYS A 71 18.53 2.54 -1.59
CA LYS A 71 18.05 3.60 -2.47
C LYS A 71 16.52 3.50 -2.60
N LYS A 72 15.83 4.40 -1.90
CA LYS A 72 14.37 4.44 -1.79
C LYS A 72 13.80 5.56 -2.66
N VAL A 73 12.77 5.28 -3.47
CA VAL A 73 12.12 6.27 -4.34
C VAL A 73 10.61 6.32 -4.08
N SER A 74 10.09 7.50 -3.78
CA SER A 74 8.66 7.74 -3.57
C SER A 74 7.98 8.10 -4.89
N VAL A 75 6.86 7.44 -5.20
CA VAL A 75 5.98 7.83 -6.30
C VAL A 75 4.77 8.53 -5.70
N GLU A 76 4.65 9.83 -5.94
CA GLU A 76 3.63 10.67 -5.33
C GLU A 76 2.54 11.04 -6.34
N ASN A 77 1.34 11.30 -5.85
CA ASN A 77 0.27 11.92 -6.61
C ASN A 77 0.35 13.45 -6.44
N ASP A 78 0.01 14.20 -7.50
CA ASP A 78 -0.05 15.66 -7.47
C ASP A 78 -1.11 16.19 -6.48
N LYS A 79 -2.13 15.38 -6.20
CA LYS A 79 -3.19 15.69 -5.22
C LYS A 79 -3.05 14.80 -4.00
N ASP A 80 -3.32 15.37 -2.83
CA ASP A 80 -3.45 14.59 -1.59
C ASP A 80 -4.82 13.89 -1.56
N LEU A 81 -4.80 12.57 -1.76
CA LEU A 81 -5.97 11.69 -1.73
C LEU A 81 -5.96 10.75 -0.52
N THR A 82 -5.12 11.01 0.48
CA THR A 82 -4.93 10.13 1.65
C THR A 82 -6.18 9.92 2.49
N SER A 83 -7.16 10.83 2.41
CA SER A 83 -8.45 10.72 3.09
C SER A 83 -9.40 9.66 2.51
N LEU A 84 -9.07 9.07 1.35
CA LEU A 84 -9.88 8.06 0.68
C LEU A 84 -9.42 6.66 1.07
N ARG A 85 -10.37 5.78 1.38
CA ARG A 85 -10.10 4.39 1.81
C ARG A 85 -10.83 3.37 0.93
N TRP A 86 -10.07 2.61 0.16
CA TRP A 86 -10.56 1.65 -0.84
C TRP A 86 -10.05 0.21 -0.56
N THR A 87 -9.85 -0.11 0.72
CA THR A 87 -9.47 -1.45 1.19
C THR A 87 -10.73 -2.32 1.42
N LEU A 88 -10.56 -3.52 1.99
CA LEU A 88 -11.66 -4.45 2.31
C LEU A 88 -11.35 -5.19 3.63
N ASP A 89 -11.20 -4.44 4.72
CA ASP A 89 -10.89 -5.02 6.04
C ASP A 89 -12.13 -5.04 6.94
N ASN A 90 -13.02 -4.06 6.77
CA ASN A 90 -14.18 -3.85 7.61
C ASN A 90 -15.50 -3.97 6.81
N LYS A 91 -16.62 -4.06 7.54
CA LYS A 91 -17.96 -4.11 6.92
C LYS A 91 -18.25 -2.82 6.14
N GLU A 92 -17.85 -1.69 6.66
CA GLU A 92 -18.00 -0.38 6.05
C GLU A 92 -17.21 -0.28 4.73
N ASP A 93 -16.00 -0.85 4.69
CA ASP A 93 -15.21 -0.95 3.46
C ASP A 93 -15.96 -1.75 2.39
N TYR A 94 -16.55 -2.88 2.76
CA TYR A 94 -17.39 -3.67 1.86
C TYR A 94 -18.59 -2.89 1.33
N GLU A 95 -19.32 -2.18 2.19
CA GLU A 95 -20.49 -1.39 1.75
C GLU A 95 -20.08 -0.24 0.82
N PHE A 96 -18.95 0.41 1.08
CA PHE A 96 -18.36 1.40 0.18
C PHE A 96 -18.06 0.80 -1.19
N LEU A 97 -17.27 -0.29 -1.22
CA LEU A 97 -16.90 -0.97 -2.47
C LEU A 97 -18.13 -1.43 -3.24
N LYS A 98 -19.11 -2.01 -2.55
CA LYS A 98 -20.36 -2.47 -3.15
C LYS A 98 -21.12 -1.34 -3.85
N GLU A 99 -21.22 -0.15 -3.23
CA GLU A 99 -21.90 0.99 -3.85
C GLU A 99 -21.11 1.59 -5.02
N VAL A 100 -19.77 1.56 -4.98
CA VAL A 100 -18.90 1.94 -6.12
C VAL A 100 -19.10 0.98 -7.28
N PHE A 101 -18.94 -0.33 -7.06
CA PHE A 101 -19.08 -1.35 -8.10
C PHE A 101 -20.48 -1.38 -8.71
N LYS A 102 -21.53 -1.20 -7.90
CA LYS A 102 -22.92 -1.13 -8.38
C LYS A 102 -23.14 0.00 -9.41
N ARG A 103 -22.42 1.12 -9.30
CA ARG A 103 -22.52 2.27 -10.21
C ARG A 103 -21.63 2.14 -11.43
N LEU A 104 -20.38 1.74 -11.22
CA LEU A 104 -19.37 1.76 -12.29
C LEU A 104 -19.34 0.46 -13.10
N TYR A 105 -19.42 -0.69 -12.46
CA TYR A 105 -19.11 -1.99 -13.06
C TYR A 105 -20.04 -2.38 -14.23
N LYS A 106 -21.31 -1.94 -14.20
CA LYS A 106 -22.25 -2.18 -15.31
C LYS A 106 -21.95 -1.34 -16.53
N GLN A 107 -21.36 -0.15 -16.35
CA GLN A 107 -21.06 0.79 -17.43
C GLN A 107 -19.69 0.52 -18.04
N ASN A 108 -18.71 0.26 -17.18
CA ASN A 108 -17.35 -0.10 -17.54
C ASN A 108 -16.85 -1.15 -16.55
N LYS A 109 -16.46 -2.34 -17.02
CA LYS A 109 -15.90 -3.39 -16.15
C LYS A 109 -14.45 -3.11 -15.76
N ASP A 110 -13.77 -2.32 -16.58
CA ASP A 110 -12.37 -1.93 -16.45
C ASP A 110 -12.31 -0.45 -16.03
N PHE A 111 -13.15 -0.06 -15.06
CA PHE A 111 -13.08 1.29 -14.50
C PHE A 111 -11.82 1.44 -13.64
N MET A 112 -11.25 2.63 -13.66
CA MET A 112 -9.95 2.94 -13.07
C MET A 112 -10.10 3.96 -11.93
N THR A 113 -8.98 4.35 -11.31
CA THR A 113 -8.95 5.34 -10.21
C THR A 113 -9.71 6.61 -10.57
N LYS A 114 -9.53 7.12 -11.81
CA LYS A 114 -10.21 8.33 -12.28
C LYS A 114 -11.73 8.22 -12.24
N ASP A 115 -12.29 7.07 -12.62
CA ASP A 115 -13.74 6.86 -12.69
C ASP A 115 -14.35 6.86 -11.28
N VAL A 116 -13.60 6.30 -10.32
CA VAL A 116 -13.97 6.31 -8.90
C VAL A 116 -13.88 7.73 -8.35
N LEU A 117 -12.82 8.48 -8.63
CA LEU A 117 -12.69 9.87 -8.18
C LEU A 117 -13.82 10.74 -8.74
N GLU A 118 -14.15 10.62 -10.03
CA GLU A 118 -15.29 11.32 -10.64
C GLU A 118 -16.63 10.94 -9.99
N LEU A 119 -16.80 9.66 -9.63
CA LEU A 119 -17.97 9.23 -8.88
C LEU A 119 -18.02 9.88 -7.49
N LEU A 120 -16.92 9.96 -6.76
CA LEU A 120 -16.86 10.55 -5.41
C LEU A 120 -16.96 12.09 -5.44
N GLU A 121 -16.69 12.73 -6.57
CA GLU A 121 -17.01 14.13 -6.82
C GLU A 121 -18.52 14.34 -7.01
N LYS A 122 -19.17 13.45 -7.77
CA LYS A 122 -20.62 13.49 -8.03
C LYS A 122 -21.46 13.06 -6.82
N GLU A 123 -20.96 12.10 -6.04
CA GLU A 123 -21.64 11.52 -4.88
C GLU A 123 -20.73 11.53 -3.63
N PRO A 124 -20.46 12.71 -3.03
CA PRO A 124 -19.47 12.83 -1.96
C PRO A 124 -19.77 12.02 -0.70
N HIS A 125 -21.05 11.76 -0.41
CA HIS A 125 -21.52 10.99 0.74
C HIS A 125 -20.97 9.55 0.78
N LEU A 126 -20.58 8.99 -0.37
CA LEU A 126 -19.95 7.67 -0.42
C LEU A 126 -18.65 7.62 0.39
N LYS A 127 -17.90 8.73 0.44
CA LYS A 127 -16.65 8.84 1.21
C LYS A 127 -16.88 8.69 2.70
N ASP A 128 -18.07 9.03 3.21
CA ASP A 128 -18.37 9.00 4.64
C ASP A 128 -18.65 7.58 5.16
N ILE A 129 -18.86 6.59 4.28
CA ILE A 129 -19.20 5.21 4.65
C ILE A 129 -18.12 4.59 5.54
N ASN A 130 -16.84 4.73 5.18
CA ASN A 130 -15.71 4.13 5.88
C ASN A 130 -14.67 5.16 6.38
N LYS A 131 -14.99 6.46 6.31
CA LYS A 131 -14.11 7.57 6.71
C LYS A 131 -13.54 7.49 8.12
N CYS A 132 -14.30 6.90 9.05
CA CYS A 132 -13.91 6.82 10.46
C CYS A 132 -12.88 5.72 10.74
N ILE A 133 -12.55 4.88 9.76
CA ILE A 133 -11.58 3.80 9.92
C ILE A 133 -10.18 4.36 9.71
N THR A 134 -9.26 4.00 10.61
CA THR A 134 -7.88 4.47 10.57
C THR A 134 -7.08 3.68 9.54
N ARG A 135 -6.41 4.38 8.63
CA ARG A 135 -5.45 3.78 7.69
C ARG A 135 -4.39 2.96 8.45
N ASN A 136 -4.04 1.79 7.92
CA ASN A 136 -3.02 0.90 8.48
C ASN A 136 -3.30 0.41 9.92
N GLU A 137 -4.57 0.29 10.33
CA GLU A 137 -4.90 -0.16 11.69
C GLU A 137 -4.28 -1.52 12.07
N GLY A 138 -4.19 -2.45 11.11
CA GLY A 138 -3.56 -3.76 11.29
C GLY A 138 -2.06 -3.63 11.59
N TYR A 139 -1.34 -2.85 10.77
CA TYR A 139 0.08 -2.60 10.98
C TYR A 139 0.36 -1.89 12.32
N ILE A 140 -0.46 -0.91 12.70
CA ILE A 140 -0.36 -0.23 14.01
C ILE A 140 -0.51 -1.24 15.16
N LYS A 141 -1.41 -2.23 15.03
CA LYS A 141 -1.55 -3.30 16.04
C LYS A 141 -0.29 -4.19 16.07
N SER A 142 0.27 -4.56 14.92
CA SER A 142 1.52 -5.34 14.87
C SER A 142 2.68 -4.60 15.53
N LEU A 143 2.81 -3.28 15.32
CA LEU A 143 3.85 -2.46 15.96
C LEU A 143 3.70 -2.40 17.49
N LYS A 144 2.48 -2.38 18.03
CA LYS A 144 2.23 -2.40 19.48
C LYS A 144 2.61 -3.73 20.13
N ASN A 145 2.54 -4.82 19.36
CA ASN A 145 2.88 -6.17 19.81
C ASN A 145 4.28 -6.61 19.35
N ASP A 146 5.09 -5.67 18.87
CA ASP A 146 6.34 -5.99 18.21
C ASP A 146 7.37 -6.53 19.20
N LYS A 147 8.16 -7.50 18.73
CA LYS A 147 9.17 -8.17 19.54
C LYS A 147 10.29 -8.68 18.65
N ILE A 148 11.48 -8.75 19.23
CA ILE A 148 12.62 -9.39 18.59
C ILE A 148 12.35 -10.90 18.55
N LEU A 149 12.42 -11.47 17.35
CA LEU A 149 12.42 -12.90 17.14
C LEU A 149 13.85 -13.42 17.30
N ASP A 150 13.99 -14.51 18.05
CA ASP A 150 15.25 -15.23 18.12
C ASP A 150 15.36 -16.15 16.90
N LEU A 151 16.28 -15.82 16.00
CA LEU A 151 16.36 -16.41 14.65
C LEU A 151 17.52 -17.39 14.53
N ASP A 152 17.84 -18.09 15.61
CA ASP A 152 18.94 -19.07 15.66
C ASP A 152 18.84 -20.19 14.61
N TYR A 153 17.68 -20.36 13.95
CA TYR A 153 17.47 -21.31 12.85
C TYR A 153 17.81 -20.78 11.44
N ILE A 154 18.18 -19.49 11.27
CA ILE A 154 18.63 -18.97 9.96
C ILE A 154 20.15 -19.17 9.77
N LYS A 155 20.85 -19.70 10.78
CA LYS A 155 22.21 -20.20 10.60
C LYS A 155 22.16 -21.61 10.01
N GLU A 156 22.31 -21.73 8.69
CA GLU A 156 23.34 -22.58 8.08
C GLU A 156 23.31 -22.56 6.54
N ASP A 157 24.50 -22.83 5.99
CA ASP A 157 24.96 -23.08 4.61
C ASP A 157 25.27 -21.89 3.67
#